data_AF-A0AAV3B2I6-F1
#
_entry.id   AF-A0AAV3B2I6-F1
#
_cell.length_a   1.000
_cell.length_b   1.000
_cell.length_c   1.000
_cell.angle_alpha   90.00
_cell.angle_beta   90.00
_cell.angle_gamma   90.00
#
_symmetry.space_group_name_H-M   'P 1'
#
loop_
_entity.id
_entity.type
_entity.pdbx_description
1 polymer ?
#
loop_
_entity_poly.entity_id
_entity_poly.type
_entity_poly.pdbx_seq_one_letter_code
_entity_poly.pdbx_strand_id
1 'polypeptide(L)'
;MVAAMARNHSIVRSLLQAGADPNLGDEFASVYETAKEKNMHSLEDLPHPGADPLQVNDMGHKPEDYAREGELKKMLKEWKTKFQVEQKRRDLEERRRFPLEQRLKEHIVGQEGAIATVAAAIRRKENGWYDEEHPLVFLFLGSSGIGKTELAKQTARYLHKDVKKGFIRLDMSEFQEKHEVAKFIGSPPGYVGHEEGGQLTKKLKECPNAVVLFDEVDKAHPDVLTIMLQLFDEGRLTDGKGKTIECKDAIFIMTCNAGSDEIAQHALQLRQEAQEMNRHRLAENLDDIQIKEKITISKQFKENVIRPILKAHFRRDEFLGRINEIVYFLPFCRSELSQLVSKELNMWAKKAKQRHDITLLWDCEVMDVLTEG
;
A
#
# COMPACT_ATOMS: atom_id res chain seq x y z
N MET A 1 -37.35 9.16 -3.20
CA MET A 1 -36.98 10.41 -3.94
C MET A 1 -38.26 11.15 -4.37
N VAL A 2 -39.12 11.43 -3.36
CA VAL A 2 -40.36 12.25 -3.44
C VAL A 2 -40.53 13.19 -2.19
N ALA A 3 -39.46 13.63 -1.50
CA ALA A 3 -39.49 14.52 -0.30
C ALA A 3 -39.57 16.09 -0.44
N ALA A 4 -38.55 16.82 -0.96
CA ALA A 4 -38.41 18.31 -1.01
C ALA A 4 -38.13 19.11 -2.36
N MET A 5 -38.58 18.73 -3.59
CA MET A 5 -38.35 19.36 -4.94
C MET A 5 -39.14 20.64 -5.17
N ALA A 6 -39.59 21.20 -4.07
CA ALA A 6 -40.57 22.26 -4.01
C ALA A 6 -40.26 23.12 -2.77
N ARG A 7 -38.97 23.27 -2.45
CA ARG A 7 -38.40 24.10 -1.37
C ARG A 7 -39.18 24.11 -0.05
N ASN A 8 -39.49 22.94 0.51
CA ASN A 8 -40.35 22.86 1.71
C ASN A 8 -39.60 22.30 2.93
N HIS A 9 -38.92 23.19 3.66
CA HIS A 9 -37.98 22.88 4.74
C HIS A 9 -38.61 22.18 5.96
N SER A 10 -39.94 22.23 6.09
CA SER A 10 -40.72 21.54 7.14
C SER A 10 -40.80 20.02 6.93
N ILE A 11 -40.74 19.59 5.67
CA ILE A 11 -40.96 18.20 5.24
C ILE A 11 -39.74 17.33 5.58
N VAL A 12 -38.54 17.82 5.27
CA VAL A 12 -37.27 17.14 5.55
C VAL A 12 -37.07 16.93 7.05
N ARG A 13 -37.43 17.93 7.86
CA ARG A 13 -37.38 17.84 9.33
C ARG A 13 -38.32 16.76 9.89
N SER A 14 -39.49 16.60 9.27
CA SER A 14 -40.50 15.60 9.66
C SER A 14 -40.12 14.17 9.24
N LEU A 15 -39.45 13.99 8.10
CA LEU A 15 -38.96 12.69 7.63
C LEU A 15 -37.81 12.15 8.51
N LEU A 16 -36.91 13.03 8.96
CA LEU A 16 -35.85 12.67 9.90
C LEU A 16 -36.38 12.35 11.30
N GLN A 17 -37.40 13.09 11.78
CA GLN A 17 -38.10 12.75 13.04
C GLN A 17 -38.89 11.45 12.97
N ALA A 18 -39.21 10.95 11.77
CA ALA A 18 -39.89 9.68 11.54
C ALA A 18 -38.94 8.49 11.29
N GLY A 19 -37.61 8.68 11.38
CA GLY A 19 -36.63 7.59 11.34
C GLY A 19 -36.20 7.11 9.95
N ALA A 20 -36.37 7.92 8.89
CA ALA A 20 -35.94 7.54 7.55
C ALA A 20 -34.40 7.62 7.40
N ASP A 21 -33.74 6.50 7.07
CA ASP A 21 -32.31 6.44 6.74
C ASP A 21 -32.08 6.62 5.22
N PRO A 22 -31.36 7.67 4.78
CA PRO A 22 -31.08 7.90 3.36
C PRO A 22 -30.04 6.93 2.75
N ASN A 23 -29.43 6.03 3.53
CA ASN A 23 -28.32 5.17 3.08
C ASN A 23 -28.71 3.69 2.81
N LEU A 24 -29.98 3.30 3.01
CA LEU A 24 -30.44 1.92 2.74
C LEU A 24 -30.52 1.65 1.23
N GLY A 25 -29.94 0.51 0.81
CA GLY A 25 -29.65 0.19 -0.59
C GLY A 25 -30.83 -0.23 -1.48
N ASP A 26 -32.06 -0.30 -0.98
CA ASP A 26 -33.20 -0.84 -1.73
C ASP A 26 -33.87 0.23 -2.62
N GLU A 27 -33.34 0.38 -3.85
CA GLU A 27 -33.91 1.11 -5.01
C GLU A 27 -34.42 2.56 -4.78
N PHE A 28 -34.13 3.17 -3.63
CA PHE A 28 -34.79 4.38 -3.11
C PHE A 28 -36.32 4.25 -2.95
N ALA A 29 -36.84 3.01 -2.85
CA ALA A 29 -38.27 2.69 -2.91
C ALA A 29 -39.03 3.09 -1.63
N SER A 30 -38.47 2.84 -0.43
CA SER A 30 -39.12 3.21 0.85
C SER A 30 -39.32 4.73 0.99
N VAL A 31 -38.36 5.51 0.49
CA VAL A 31 -38.40 6.99 0.40
C VAL A 31 -39.34 7.48 -0.72
N TYR A 32 -39.87 6.57 -1.54
CA TYR A 32 -40.88 6.85 -2.55
C TYR A 32 -42.28 6.56 -2.01
N GLU A 33 -42.49 5.39 -1.38
CA GLU A 33 -43.77 5.01 -0.77
C GLU A 33 -44.17 5.93 0.38
N THR A 34 -43.26 6.19 1.33
CA THR A 34 -43.52 7.07 2.50
C THR A 34 -43.90 8.50 2.09
N ALA A 35 -43.40 8.95 0.95
CA ALA A 35 -43.70 10.27 0.42
C ALA A 35 -45.01 10.29 -0.42
N LYS A 36 -45.36 9.16 -1.06
CA LYS A 36 -46.60 8.96 -1.81
C LYS A 36 -47.81 8.83 -0.88
N GLU A 37 -47.67 8.21 0.29
CA GLU A 37 -48.73 8.16 1.31
C GLU A 37 -49.07 9.53 1.92
N LYS A 38 -48.13 10.49 1.88
CA LYS A 38 -48.24 11.77 2.61
C LYS A 38 -48.21 13.03 1.73
N ASN A 39 -48.29 12.91 0.41
CA ASN A 39 -48.38 14.02 -0.57
C ASN A 39 -47.27 15.09 -0.44
N MET A 40 -46.01 14.68 -0.64
CA MET A 40 -44.81 15.56 -0.65
C MET A 40 -43.97 15.28 -1.94
N HIS A 41 -43.04 16.13 -2.41
CA HIS A 41 -42.30 16.01 -3.71
C HIS A 41 -40.80 16.38 -3.56
N SER A 42 -39.77 15.84 -4.30
CA SER A 42 -38.37 15.52 -3.79
C SER A 42 -37.05 16.34 -3.67
N LEU A 43 -36.46 16.90 -4.73
CA LEU A 43 -35.00 17.09 -4.81
C LEU A 43 -34.50 18.54 -4.66
N GLU A 44 -34.52 19.15 -3.46
CA GLU A 44 -33.77 20.40 -3.21
C GLU A 44 -32.94 20.42 -1.90
N ASP A 45 -33.16 19.53 -0.94
CA ASP A 45 -32.28 19.34 0.23
C ASP A 45 -31.48 18.03 0.08
N LEU A 46 -30.31 18.10 -0.57
CA LEU A 46 -29.44 16.94 -0.86
C LEU A 46 -28.13 16.86 -0.04
N PRO A 47 -27.42 17.95 0.34
CA PRO A 47 -26.20 17.84 1.13
C PRO A 47 -26.52 17.72 2.63
N HIS A 48 -27.10 16.60 3.06
CA HIS A 48 -27.24 16.27 4.49
C HIS A 48 -25.84 15.99 5.09
N PRO A 49 -25.54 16.35 6.36
CA PRO A 49 -24.23 16.14 7.02
C PRO A 49 -23.72 14.69 7.19
N GLY A 50 -24.21 13.72 6.42
CA GLY A 50 -23.79 12.32 6.45
C GLY A 50 -24.01 11.52 5.16
N ALA A 51 -24.49 12.12 4.07
CA ALA A 51 -24.64 11.44 2.78
C ALA A 51 -23.28 11.32 2.05
N ASP A 52 -23.07 10.25 1.28
CA ASP A 52 -21.84 10.02 0.52
C ASP A 52 -22.02 10.30 -1.00
N PRO A 53 -21.40 11.36 -1.57
CA PRO A 53 -21.44 11.66 -3.01
C PRO A 53 -20.71 10.65 -3.91
N LEU A 54 -19.92 9.74 -3.33
CA LEU A 54 -19.12 8.74 -4.05
C LEU A 54 -19.81 7.39 -4.13
N GLN A 55 -20.87 7.18 -3.34
CA GLN A 55 -21.67 5.95 -3.36
C GLN A 55 -22.26 5.72 -4.76
N VAL A 56 -22.23 4.47 -5.19
CA VAL A 56 -22.84 4.00 -6.44
C VAL A 56 -24.08 3.19 -6.11
N ASN A 57 -25.07 3.24 -6.99
CA ASN A 57 -26.19 2.30 -6.95
C ASN A 57 -25.82 0.97 -7.65
N ASP A 58 -26.76 0.02 -7.72
CA ASP A 58 -26.54 -1.30 -8.34
C ASP A 58 -26.21 -1.24 -9.84
N MET A 59 -26.57 -0.13 -10.49
CA MET A 59 -26.23 0.19 -11.89
C MET A 59 -24.84 0.83 -12.04
N GLY A 60 -24.09 1.01 -10.94
CA GLY A 60 -22.76 1.61 -10.92
C GLY A 60 -22.72 3.14 -11.08
N HIS A 61 -23.87 3.80 -11.12
CA HIS A 61 -23.99 5.25 -11.33
C HIS A 61 -23.93 6.02 -9.99
N LYS A 62 -23.33 7.22 -10.04
CA LYS A 62 -23.21 8.15 -8.91
C LYS A 62 -24.27 9.25 -8.96
N PRO A 63 -24.53 9.96 -7.86
CA PRO A 63 -25.44 11.11 -7.84
C PRO A 63 -25.14 12.18 -8.92
N GLU A 64 -23.86 12.35 -9.29
CA GLU A 64 -23.43 13.27 -10.35
C GLU A 64 -23.90 12.85 -11.77
N ASP A 65 -24.04 11.54 -12.01
CA ASP A 65 -24.39 10.99 -13.33
C ASP A 65 -25.89 11.20 -13.65
N TYR A 66 -26.73 11.27 -12.62
CA TYR A 66 -28.16 11.60 -12.73
C TYR A 66 -28.43 13.11 -12.90
N ALA A 67 -27.43 13.97 -12.66
CA ALA A 67 -27.58 15.41 -12.82
C ALA A 67 -27.35 15.86 -14.27
N ARG A 68 -28.43 16.37 -14.89
CA ARG A 68 -28.36 17.15 -16.14
C ARG A 68 -27.58 18.44 -15.93
N GLU A 69 -27.12 19.05 -17.03
CA GLU A 69 -26.34 20.29 -16.97
C GLU A 69 -27.14 21.44 -16.32
N GLY A 70 -26.50 22.16 -15.40
CA GLY A 70 -27.15 23.19 -14.58
C GLY A 70 -26.49 23.36 -13.21
N GLU A 71 -27.14 24.12 -12.34
CA GLU A 71 -26.64 24.43 -10.99
C GLU A 71 -26.48 23.18 -10.12
N LEU A 72 -27.42 22.22 -10.20
CA LEU A 72 -27.37 20.95 -9.48
C LEU A 72 -26.05 20.19 -9.73
N LYS A 73 -25.58 20.14 -10.98
CA LYS A 73 -24.33 19.45 -11.34
C LYS A 73 -23.09 20.17 -10.82
N LYS A 74 -23.12 21.52 -10.73
CA LYS A 74 -22.05 22.31 -10.09
C LYS A 74 -22.02 22.05 -8.58
N MET A 75 -23.18 22.12 -7.92
CA MET A 75 -23.33 21.86 -6.49
C MET A 75 -22.84 20.45 -6.11
N LEU A 76 -23.22 19.42 -6.88
CA LEU A 76 -22.76 18.04 -6.65
C LEU A 76 -21.24 17.90 -6.83
N LYS A 77 -20.63 18.58 -7.81
CA LYS A 77 -19.17 18.61 -7.97
C LYS A 77 -18.47 19.28 -6.80
N GLU A 78 -18.94 20.44 -6.35
CA GLU A 78 -18.38 21.14 -5.19
C GLU A 78 -18.51 20.32 -3.90
N TRP A 79 -19.68 19.70 -3.69
CA TRP A 79 -19.94 18.84 -2.55
C TRP A 79 -19.06 17.58 -2.57
N LYS A 80 -18.91 16.93 -3.72
CA LYS A 80 -17.99 15.81 -3.95
C LYS A 80 -16.54 16.18 -3.61
N THR A 81 -16.06 17.35 -4.06
CA THR A 81 -14.71 17.83 -3.71
C THR A 81 -14.57 18.08 -2.20
N LYS A 82 -15.52 18.78 -1.57
CA LYS A 82 -15.52 19.02 -0.12
C LYS A 82 -15.55 17.72 0.68
N PHE A 83 -16.38 16.76 0.27
CA PHE A 83 -16.46 15.44 0.90
C PHE A 83 -15.17 14.64 0.73
N GLN A 84 -14.54 14.66 -0.45
CA GLN A 84 -13.25 14.00 -0.67
C GLN A 84 -12.14 14.59 0.20
N VAL A 85 -12.09 15.91 0.38
CA VAL A 85 -11.13 16.57 1.29
C VAL A 85 -11.40 16.17 2.74
N GLU A 86 -12.66 16.19 3.17
CA GLU A 86 -13.06 15.81 4.53
C GLU A 86 -12.83 14.32 4.83
N GLN A 87 -13.07 13.41 3.87
CA GLN A 87 -12.74 12.00 3.97
C GLN A 87 -11.23 11.79 4.07
N LYS A 88 -10.42 12.42 3.21
CA LYS A 88 -8.95 12.39 3.29
C LYS A 88 -8.45 12.88 4.66
N ARG A 89 -9.06 13.93 5.22
CA ARG A 89 -8.73 14.44 6.57
C ARG A 89 -9.06 13.43 7.66
N ARG A 90 -10.25 12.80 7.62
CA ARG A 90 -10.67 11.76 8.57
C ARG A 90 -9.77 10.52 8.49
N ASP A 91 -9.44 10.06 7.28
CA ASP A 91 -8.53 8.95 7.05
C ASP A 91 -7.13 9.24 7.62
N LEU A 92 -6.62 10.46 7.43
CA LEU A 92 -5.33 10.89 7.98
C LEU A 92 -5.36 10.98 9.52
N GLU A 93 -6.46 11.43 10.12
CA GLU A 93 -6.65 11.43 11.58
C GLU A 93 -6.77 10.03 12.16
N GLU A 94 -7.46 9.11 11.48
CA GLU A 94 -7.54 7.69 11.84
C GLU A 94 -6.14 7.04 11.84
N ARG A 95 -5.37 7.27 10.76
CA ARG A 95 -3.98 6.82 10.62
C ARG A 95 -3.05 7.38 11.69
N ARG A 96 -3.18 8.67 12.02
CA ARG A 96 -2.40 9.31 13.10
C ARG A 96 -2.68 8.72 14.48
N ARG A 97 -3.91 8.23 14.74
CA ARG A 97 -4.28 7.60 16.02
C ARG A 97 -3.67 6.20 16.19
N PHE A 98 -3.46 5.47 15.10
CA PHE A 98 -2.95 4.10 15.15
C PHE A 98 -1.77 3.92 14.19
N PRO A 99 -0.52 4.10 14.68
CA PRO A 99 0.67 4.18 13.84
C PRO A 99 0.87 3.00 12.88
N LEU A 100 1.35 3.32 11.67
CA LEU A 100 1.67 2.36 10.62
C LEU A 100 2.55 1.20 11.12
N GLU A 101 3.56 1.47 11.96
CA GLU A 101 4.45 0.44 12.51
C GLU A 101 3.68 -0.64 13.28
N GLN A 102 2.61 -0.28 14.00
CA GLN A 102 1.81 -1.23 14.78
C GLN A 102 0.99 -2.14 13.85
N ARG A 103 0.29 -1.56 12.86
CA ARG A 103 -0.47 -2.32 11.83
C ARG A 103 0.43 -3.26 11.02
N LEU A 104 1.67 -2.84 10.73
CA LEU A 104 2.66 -3.68 10.06
C LEU A 104 3.11 -4.86 10.94
N LYS A 105 3.40 -4.65 12.23
CA LYS A 105 3.81 -5.72 13.18
C LYS A 105 2.73 -6.78 13.45
N GLU A 106 1.45 -6.42 13.34
CA GLU A 106 0.35 -7.39 13.43
C GLU A 106 0.48 -8.48 12.35
N HIS A 107 0.92 -8.11 11.15
CA HIS A 107 1.02 -8.98 9.99
C HIS A 107 2.44 -9.55 9.81
N ILE A 108 3.46 -8.71 9.94
CA ILE A 108 4.87 -9.02 9.67
C ILE A 108 5.58 -9.44 10.96
N VAL A 109 6.32 -10.54 10.90
CA VAL A 109 7.14 -11.04 12.00
C VAL A 109 8.58 -10.55 11.82
N GLY A 110 9.21 -10.08 12.89
CA GLY A 110 10.57 -9.55 12.83
C GLY A 110 10.68 -8.28 11.98
N GLN A 111 11.82 -8.11 11.30
CA GLN A 111 12.08 -7.02 10.33
C GLN A 111 11.85 -5.59 10.89
N GLU A 112 12.07 -5.41 12.20
CA GLU A 112 11.87 -4.16 12.95
C GLU A 112 12.64 -2.96 12.39
N GLY A 113 13.82 -3.21 11.80
CA GLY A 113 14.57 -2.21 11.03
C GLY A 113 13.78 -1.72 9.82
N ALA A 114 13.34 -2.66 8.97
CA ALA A 114 12.64 -2.37 7.72
C ALA A 114 11.29 -1.67 7.94
N ILE A 115 10.47 -2.20 8.87
CA ILE A 115 9.17 -1.64 9.23
C ILE A 115 9.31 -0.17 9.64
N ALA A 116 10.28 0.14 10.50
CA ALA A 116 10.49 1.50 10.99
C ALA A 116 11.00 2.47 9.91
N THR A 117 11.89 2.03 9.01
CA THR A 117 12.37 2.90 7.91
C THR A 117 11.23 3.26 6.95
N VAL A 118 10.45 2.25 6.52
CA VAL A 118 9.29 2.47 5.64
C VAL A 118 8.26 3.36 6.30
N ALA A 119 7.90 3.07 7.56
CA ALA A 119 6.88 3.84 8.25
C ALA A 119 7.32 5.28 8.59
N ALA A 120 8.60 5.52 8.90
CA ALA A 120 9.13 6.87 9.10
C ALA A 120 9.14 7.70 7.80
N ALA A 121 9.42 7.08 6.65
CA ALA A 121 9.35 7.74 5.34
C ALA A 121 7.90 8.04 4.92
N ILE A 122 6.97 7.10 5.10
CA ILE A 122 5.54 7.32 4.82
C ILE A 122 4.95 8.37 5.75
N ARG A 123 5.29 8.34 7.04
CA ARG A 123 4.88 9.36 8.02
C ARG A 123 5.40 10.76 7.66
N ARG A 124 6.61 10.87 7.08
CA ARG A 124 7.10 12.13 6.50
C ARG A 124 6.22 12.58 5.33
N LYS A 125 5.93 11.68 4.38
CA LYS A 125 5.02 11.96 3.24
C LYS A 125 3.63 12.40 3.70
N GLU A 126 2.98 11.67 4.60
CA GLU A 126 1.65 11.98 5.15
C GLU A 126 1.59 13.30 5.96
N ASN A 127 2.73 13.87 6.36
CA ASN A 127 2.79 15.17 7.03
C ASN A 127 3.27 16.32 6.11
N GLY A 128 3.56 16.07 4.83
CA GLY A 128 4.11 17.07 3.91
C GLY A 128 5.60 17.36 4.10
N TRP A 129 6.35 16.44 4.73
CA TRP A 129 7.80 16.59 4.99
C TRP A 129 8.61 15.77 3.96
N TYR A 130 8.26 15.95 2.68
CA TYR A 130 8.87 15.28 1.54
C TYR A 130 8.89 16.21 0.32
N ASP A 131 9.55 15.79 -0.74
CA ASP A 131 9.56 16.49 -2.03
C ASP A 131 8.28 16.15 -2.82
N GLU A 132 7.38 17.12 -2.98
CA GLU A 132 6.09 16.92 -3.65
C GLU A 132 6.21 16.72 -5.18
N GLU A 133 7.32 17.10 -5.80
CA GLU A 133 7.54 16.93 -7.24
C GLU A 133 8.03 15.52 -7.62
N HIS A 134 8.58 14.77 -6.66
CA HIS A 134 9.17 13.45 -6.88
C HIS A 134 8.43 12.36 -6.08
N PRO A 135 8.24 11.15 -6.66
CA PRO A 135 7.56 10.07 -5.95
C PRO A 135 8.44 9.46 -4.86
N LEU A 136 7.83 8.74 -3.91
CA LEU A 136 8.57 8.09 -2.83
C LEU A 136 9.09 6.72 -3.29
N VAL A 137 10.40 6.57 -3.38
CA VAL A 137 11.09 5.39 -3.93
C VAL A 137 11.89 4.67 -2.85
N PHE A 138 11.60 3.37 -2.67
CA PHE A 138 12.31 2.47 -1.77
C PHE A 138 13.06 1.38 -2.53
N LEU A 139 14.23 0.98 -2.02
CA LEU A 139 14.93 -0.24 -2.45
C LEU A 139 15.01 -1.23 -1.28
N PHE A 140 14.32 -2.37 -1.38
CA PHE A 140 14.27 -3.44 -0.40
C PHE A 140 15.33 -4.49 -0.72
N LEU A 141 16.32 -4.64 0.17
CA LEU A 141 17.44 -5.57 0.03
C LEU A 141 17.38 -6.72 1.04
N GLY A 142 17.79 -7.90 0.61
CA GLY A 142 17.88 -9.14 1.39
C GLY A 142 17.54 -10.36 0.53
N SER A 143 17.62 -11.56 1.09
CA SER A 143 17.35 -12.83 0.40
C SER A 143 15.88 -12.98 -0.07
N SER A 144 15.55 -14.04 -0.81
CA SER A 144 14.12 -14.36 -1.08
C SER A 144 13.41 -14.87 0.19
N GLY A 145 12.07 -14.91 0.18
CA GLY A 145 11.23 -15.45 1.26
C GLY A 145 11.12 -14.63 2.57
N ILE A 146 12.10 -13.77 2.87
CA ILE A 146 12.22 -12.96 4.12
C ILE A 146 11.25 -11.76 4.27
N GLY A 147 10.16 -11.70 3.48
CA GLY A 147 9.06 -10.76 3.70
C GLY A 147 9.07 -9.42 2.93
N LYS A 148 10.01 -9.22 1.98
CA LYS A 148 10.10 -7.98 1.17
C LYS A 148 8.77 -7.60 0.49
N THR A 149 8.21 -8.53 -0.29
CA THR A 149 6.93 -8.41 -0.99
C THR A 149 5.75 -8.22 -0.03
N GLU A 150 5.83 -8.80 1.17
CA GLU A 150 4.75 -8.72 2.17
C GLU A 150 4.71 -7.34 2.83
N LEU A 151 5.86 -6.73 3.17
CA LEU A 151 5.91 -5.34 3.64
C LEU A 151 5.30 -4.37 2.62
N ALA A 152 5.56 -4.58 1.32
CA ALA A 152 4.96 -3.79 0.26
C ALA A 152 3.43 -3.95 0.19
N LYS A 153 2.91 -5.19 0.28
CA LYS A 153 1.45 -5.44 0.32
C LYS A 153 0.80 -4.78 1.54
N GLN A 154 1.34 -4.97 2.74
CA GLN A 154 0.75 -4.40 3.96
C GLN A 154 0.80 -2.86 3.97
N THR A 155 1.87 -2.28 3.39
CA THR A 155 1.95 -0.83 3.13
C THR A 155 0.81 -0.35 2.21
N ALA A 156 0.54 -1.07 1.13
CA ALA A 156 -0.57 -0.74 0.22
C ALA A 156 -1.95 -0.88 0.90
N ARG A 157 -2.15 -1.92 1.70
CA ARG A 157 -3.39 -2.11 2.47
C ARG A 157 -3.65 -0.96 3.44
N TYR A 158 -2.61 -0.49 4.15
CA TYR A 158 -2.71 0.69 5.02
C TYR A 158 -3.09 1.96 4.25
N LEU A 159 -2.44 2.23 3.11
CA LEU A 159 -2.66 3.44 2.33
C LEU A 159 -3.99 3.46 1.57
N HIS A 160 -4.52 2.30 1.20
CA HIS A 160 -5.68 2.18 0.30
C HIS A 160 -6.85 1.36 0.88
N LYS A 161 -6.85 1.03 2.18
CA LYS A 161 -7.94 0.29 2.87
C LYS A 161 -8.40 -0.95 2.08
N ASP A 162 -7.45 -1.82 1.75
CA ASP A 162 -7.63 -3.06 0.97
C ASP A 162 -8.20 -2.92 -0.46
N VAL A 163 -8.26 -1.70 -1.03
CA VAL A 163 -8.61 -1.51 -2.45
C VAL A 163 -7.57 -2.20 -3.35
N LYS A 164 -7.99 -3.26 -4.04
CA LYS A 164 -7.14 -4.09 -4.93
C LYS A 164 -6.29 -3.29 -5.93
N LYS A 165 -6.81 -2.16 -6.42
CA LYS A 165 -6.12 -1.29 -7.39
C LYS A 165 -4.98 -0.45 -6.78
N GLY A 166 -4.96 -0.29 -5.46
CA GLY A 166 -3.92 0.45 -4.74
C GLY A 166 -2.60 -0.33 -4.55
N PHE A 167 -2.57 -1.61 -4.95
CA PHE A 167 -1.34 -2.41 -5.01
C PHE A 167 -1.09 -2.91 -6.43
N ILE A 168 0.00 -2.44 -7.03
CA ILE A 168 0.45 -2.86 -8.35
C ILE A 168 1.72 -3.70 -8.16
N ARG A 169 1.70 -4.98 -8.54
CA ARG A 169 2.91 -5.80 -8.65
C ARG A 169 3.27 -5.98 -10.12
N LEU A 170 4.57 -5.89 -10.40
CA LEU A 170 5.21 -6.26 -11.66
C LEU A 170 6.45 -7.10 -11.32
N ASP A 171 6.56 -8.27 -11.93
CA ASP A 171 7.75 -9.12 -11.81
C ASP A 171 8.77 -8.66 -12.85
N MET A 172 9.96 -8.24 -12.42
CA MET A 172 10.99 -7.74 -13.33
C MET A 172 11.69 -8.85 -14.12
N SER A 173 11.48 -10.12 -13.75
CA SER A 173 11.91 -11.27 -14.56
C SER A 173 11.11 -11.41 -15.87
N GLU A 174 9.90 -10.80 -15.98
CA GLU A 174 9.13 -10.70 -17.24
C GLU A 174 9.66 -9.61 -18.20
N PHE A 175 10.73 -8.90 -17.81
CA PHE A 175 11.30 -7.79 -18.58
C PHE A 175 12.82 -7.93 -18.73
N GLN A 176 13.30 -9.18 -18.86
CA GLN A 176 14.72 -9.50 -19.10
C GLN A 176 15.14 -9.16 -20.54
N GLU A 177 14.22 -9.32 -21.50
CA GLU A 177 14.53 -9.17 -22.92
C GLU A 177 14.10 -7.80 -23.48
N LYS A 178 14.88 -7.29 -24.45
CA LYS A 178 14.67 -5.94 -25.02
C LYS A 178 13.28 -5.74 -25.63
N HIS A 179 12.69 -6.79 -26.20
CA HIS A 179 11.35 -6.74 -26.80
C HIS A 179 10.23 -6.72 -25.75
N GLU A 180 10.51 -7.11 -24.50
CA GLU A 180 9.55 -7.10 -23.40
C GLU A 180 9.46 -5.74 -22.72
N VAL A 181 10.51 -4.93 -22.80
CA VAL A 181 10.52 -3.52 -22.34
C VAL A 181 9.34 -2.73 -22.95
N ALA A 182 8.95 -3.03 -24.19
CA ALA A 182 7.78 -2.42 -24.83
C ALA A 182 6.45 -2.73 -24.10
N LYS A 183 6.33 -3.91 -23.45
CA LYS A 183 5.15 -4.28 -22.63
C LYS A 183 5.02 -3.40 -21.37
N PHE A 184 6.09 -2.75 -20.91
CA PHE A 184 6.12 -1.96 -19.67
C PHE A 184 5.32 -0.66 -19.80
N ILE A 185 5.62 0.14 -20.85
CA ILE A 185 4.97 1.43 -21.16
C ILE A 185 3.95 1.37 -22.32
N GLY A 186 4.04 0.33 -23.15
CA GLY A 186 3.23 0.12 -24.35
C GLY A 186 4.04 0.32 -25.63
N SER A 187 3.80 -0.52 -26.63
CA SER A 187 4.41 -0.38 -27.96
C SER A 187 4.02 0.96 -28.62
N PRO A 188 4.94 1.62 -29.36
CA PRO A 188 4.61 2.82 -30.12
C PRO A 188 3.69 2.52 -31.33
N PRO A 189 3.07 3.54 -31.95
CA PRO A 189 2.19 3.36 -33.10
C PRO A 189 2.87 2.62 -34.25
N GLY A 190 2.18 1.65 -34.84
CA GLY A 190 2.70 0.80 -35.91
C GLY A 190 3.35 -0.52 -35.47
N TYR A 191 3.51 -0.76 -34.16
CA TYR A 191 4.02 -2.02 -33.61
C TYR A 191 2.90 -2.91 -33.03
N VAL A 192 3.14 -4.23 -33.03
CA VAL A 192 2.24 -5.21 -32.39
C VAL A 192 2.11 -4.89 -30.89
N GLY A 193 0.89 -5.00 -30.34
CA GLY A 193 0.59 -4.62 -28.95
C GLY A 193 0.30 -3.13 -28.73
N HIS A 194 0.37 -2.26 -29.76
CA HIS A 194 0.03 -0.84 -29.62
C HIS A 194 -1.36 -0.58 -29.04
N GLU A 195 -2.38 -1.36 -29.45
CA GLU A 195 -3.73 -1.28 -28.89
C GLU A 195 -3.76 -1.54 -27.38
N GLU A 196 -2.90 -2.42 -26.88
CA GLU A 196 -2.88 -2.89 -25.51
C GLU A 196 -2.21 -1.93 -24.52
N GLY A 197 -1.41 -0.95 -24.96
CA GLY A 197 -0.70 -0.04 -24.05
C GLY A 197 0.25 -0.75 -23.07
N GLY A 198 0.74 -0.03 -22.06
CA GLY A 198 1.70 -0.58 -21.09
C GLY A 198 1.05 -1.22 -19.88
N GLN A 199 1.68 -2.27 -19.36
CA GLN A 199 1.29 -2.91 -18.10
C GLN A 199 1.31 -1.92 -16.92
N LEU A 200 2.36 -1.08 -16.82
CA LEU A 200 2.49 -0.10 -15.74
C LEU A 200 1.56 1.10 -15.97
N THR A 201 1.57 1.66 -17.19
CA THR A 201 0.79 2.84 -17.56
C THR A 201 -0.70 2.61 -17.43
N LYS A 202 -1.23 1.45 -17.84
CA LYS A 202 -2.65 1.09 -17.62
C LYS A 202 -3.01 1.07 -16.13
N LYS A 203 -2.23 0.39 -15.30
CA LYS A 203 -2.53 0.23 -13.87
C LYS A 203 -2.43 1.57 -13.11
N LEU A 204 -1.39 2.37 -13.38
CA LEU A 204 -1.25 3.72 -12.80
C LEU A 204 -2.33 4.70 -13.27
N LYS A 205 -2.82 4.59 -14.52
CA LYS A 205 -3.96 5.38 -15.00
C LYS A 205 -5.26 5.08 -14.22
N GLU A 206 -5.41 3.88 -13.66
CA GLU A 206 -6.55 3.54 -12.79
C GLU A 206 -6.35 3.97 -11.33
N CYS A 207 -5.11 3.98 -10.84
CA CYS A 207 -4.78 4.38 -9.48
C CYS A 207 -3.42 5.12 -9.43
N PRO A 208 -3.37 6.43 -9.70
CA PRO A 208 -2.11 7.18 -9.85
C PRO A 208 -1.28 7.31 -8.57
N ASN A 209 -1.91 7.11 -7.41
CA ASN A 209 -1.29 7.15 -6.09
C ASN A 209 -1.02 5.75 -5.50
N ALA A 210 -1.04 4.70 -6.32
CA ALA A 210 -0.85 3.32 -5.86
C ALA A 210 0.55 3.06 -5.28
N VAL A 211 0.65 1.99 -4.47
CA VAL A 211 1.92 1.36 -4.14
C VAL A 211 2.30 0.39 -5.26
N VAL A 212 3.43 0.67 -5.93
CA VAL A 212 3.96 -0.10 -7.04
C VAL A 212 5.16 -0.92 -6.58
N LEU A 213 5.04 -2.24 -6.60
CA LEU A 213 6.11 -3.18 -6.34
C LEU A 213 6.74 -3.66 -7.66
N PHE A 214 8.00 -3.31 -7.87
CA PHE A 214 8.89 -3.92 -8.85
C PHE A 214 9.67 -5.05 -8.17
N ASP A 215 9.23 -6.30 -8.36
CA ASP A 215 9.86 -7.46 -7.74
C ASP A 215 11.09 -7.92 -8.55
N GLU A 216 12.18 -8.27 -7.88
CA GLU A 216 13.43 -8.77 -8.47
C GLU A 216 14.04 -7.86 -9.54
N VAL A 217 14.14 -6.55 -9.24
CA VAL A 217 14.68 -5.53 -10.16
C VAL A 217 16.14 -5.80 -10.58
N ASP A 218 16.86 -6.68 -9.88
CA ASP A 218 18.15 -7.19 -10.33
C ASP A 218 18.10 -8.06 -11.60
N LYS A 219 16.91 -8.50 -12.04
CA LYS A 219 16.70 -9.23 -13.29
C LYS A 219 16.27 -8.33 -14.46
N ALA A 220 15.88 -7.07 -14.22
CA ALA A 220 15.35 -6.20 -15.26
C ALA A 220 16.37 -5.87 -16.36
N HIS A 221 15.94 -5.79 -17.62
CA HIS A 221 16.75 -5.25 -18.70
C HIS A 221 17.16 -3.77 -18.41
N PRO A 222 18.40 -3.33 -18.72
CA PRO A 222 18.85 -1.96 -18.42
C PRO A 222 18.00 -0.85 -19.04
N ASP A 223 17.27 -1.11 -20.13
CA ASP A 223 16.34 -0.14 -20.72
C ASP A 223 15.10 0.11 -19.84
N VAL A 224 14.65 -0.89 -19.05
CA VAL A 224 13.58 -0.71 -18.04
C VAL A 224 14.05 0.27 -16.97
N LEU A 225 15.29 0.13 -16.50
CA LEU A 225 15.91 1.04 -15.53
C LEU A 225 16.00 2.48 -16.06
N THR A 226 16.14 2.68 -17.39
CA THR A 226 16.09 4.02 -18.01
C THR A 226 14.72 4.66 -17.84
N ILE A 227 13.65 3.89 -18.08
CA ILE A 227 12.26 4.36 -17.96
C ILE A 227 11.93 4.62 -16.48
N MET A 228 12.40 3.76 -15.58
CA MET A 228 12.22 3.94 -14.14
C MET A 228 12.95 5.19 -13.63
N LEU A 229 14.15 5.49 -14.14
CA LEU A 229 14.87 6.72 -13.82
C LEU A 229 14.02 7.95 -14.22
N GLN A 230 13.53 8.02 -15.47
CA GLN A 230 12.66 9.13 -15.88
C GLN A 230 11.41 9.27 -14.99
N LEU A 231 10.79 8.16 -14.59
CA LEU A 231 9.62 8.15 -13.70
C LEU A 231 9.94 8.69 -12.30
N PHE A 232 11.10 8.36 -11.75
CA PHE A 232 11.55 8.85 -10.45
C PHE A 232 12.06 10.31 -10.52
N ASP A 233 12.52 10.75 -11.68
CA ASP A 233 13.04 12.10 -11.95
C ASP A 233 11.95 13.13 -12.23
N GLU A 234 10.94 12.76 -13.03
CA GLU A 234 9.89 13.69 -13.49
C GLU A 234 8.54 13.49 -12.79
N GLY A 235 8.44 12.47 -11.93
CA GLY A 235 7.19 12.09 -11.26
C GLY A 235 6.05 11.71 -12.22
N ARG A 236 6.37 11.39 -13.48
CA ARG A 236 5.40 11.13 -14.56
C ARG A 236 5.86 10.01 -15.48
N LEU A 237 4.90 9.32 -16.09
CA LEU A 237 5.15 8.27 -17.09
C LEU A 237 4.37 8.56 -18.36
N THR A 238 5.03 8.53 -19.51
CA THR A 238 4.37 8.68 -20.82
C THR A 238 4.22 7.30 -21.46
N ASP A 239 3.00 6.95 -21.87
CA ASP A 239 2.72 5.70 -22.57
C ASP A 239 3.19 5.73 -24.04
N GLY A 240 3.21 4.56 -24.69
CA GLY A 240 3.59 4.45 -26.10
C GLY A 240 2.73 5.28 -27.07
N LYS A 241 1.56 5.79 -26.64
CA LYS A 241 0.68 6.66 -27.43
C LYS A 241 0.91 8.15 -27.17
N GLY A 242 1.92 8.51 -26.37
CA GLY A 242 2.24 9.88 -26.00
C GLY A 242 1.36 10.45 -24.88
N LYS A 243 0.56 9.62 -24.18
CA LYS A 243 -0.23 10.09 -23.04
C LYS A 243 0.57 10.01 -21.76
N THR A 244 0.79 11.17 -21.14
CA THR A 244 1.43 11.29 -19.82
C THR A 244 0.45 11.01 -18.68
N ILE A 245 0.95 10.36 -17.63
CA ILE A 245 0.28 10.04 -16.37
C ILE A 245 1.16 10.62 -15.26
N GLU A 246 0.59 11.43 -14.38
CA GLU A 246 1.29 11.99 -13.22
C GLU A 246 1.20 11.00 -12.04
N CYS A 247 2.34 10.72 -11.43
CA CYS A 247 2.56 9.60 -10.50
C CYS A 247 3.30 10.03 -9.21
N LYS A 248 3.42 11.33 -8.95
CA LYS A 248 4.11 11.92 -7.77
C LYS A 248 3.58 11.39 -6.44
N ASP A 249 2.26 11.17 -6.36
CA ASP A 249 1.61 10.60 -5.18
C ASP A 249 1.90 9.12 -4.97
N ALA A 250 2.35 8.38 -6.00
CA ALA A 250 2.66 6.96 -5.89
C ALA A 250 3.80 6.69 -4.89
N ILE A 251 3.91 5.42 -4.51
CA ILE A 251 5.05 4.89 -3.77
C ILE A 251 5.63 3.72 -4.56
N PHE A 252 6.87 3.85 -4.99
CA PHE A 252 7.59 2.80 -5.70
C PHE A 252 8.44 2.02 -4.70
N ILE A 253 8.29 0.70 -4.72
CA ILE A 253 9.08 -0.23 -3.93
C ILE A 253 9.75 -1.18 -4.90
N MET A 254 11.08 -1.23 -4.88
CA MET A 254 11.86 -2.19 -5.66
C MET A 254 12.38 -3.27 -4.74
N THR A 255 12.27 -4.55 -5.10
CA THR A 255 12.96 -5.62 -4.38
C THR A 255 14.19 -6.07 -5.16
N CYS A 256 15.30 -6.29 -4.47
CA CYS A 256 16.55 -6.70 -5.09
C CYS A 256 17.26 -7.71 -4.17
N ASN A 257 17.81 -8.77 -4.78
CA ASN A 257 18.54 -9.82 -4.08
C ASN A 257 20.07 -9.58 -4.04
N ALA A 258 20.57 -8.52 -4.69
CA ALA A 258 21.99 -8.16 -4.70
C ALA A 258 22.48 -7.77 -3.29
N GLY A 259 23.64 -8.28 -2.89
CA GLY A 259 24.21 -8.07 -1.56
C GLY A 259 23.54 -8.89 -0.45
N SER A 260 22.68 -9.86 -0.78
CA SER A 260 21.92 -10.62 0.22
C SER A 260 22.80 -11.49 1.12
N ASP A 261 23.88 -12.06 0.58
CA ASP A 261 24.80 -12.92 1.33
C ASP A 261 25.64 -12.12 2.33
N GLU A 262 26.14 -10.94 1.93
CA GLU A 262 26.83 -10.01 2.81
C GLU A 262 25.91 -9.47 3.89
N ILE A 263 24.66 -9.12 3.55
CA ILE A 263 23.63 -8.71 4.53
C ILE A 263 23.37 -9.86 5.52
N ALA A 264 23.28 -11.10 5.05
CA ALA A 264 23.04 -12.26 5.90
C ALA A 264 24.21 -12.52 6.86
N GLN A 265 25.46 -12.50 6.36
CA GLN A 265 26.66 -12.67 7.18
C GLN A 265 26.80 -11.57 8.24
N HIS A 266 26.59 -10.30 7.86
CA HIS A 266 26.66 -9.19 8.81
C HIS A 266 25.52 -9.23 9.83
N ALA A 267 24.31 -9.67 9.44
CA ALA A 267 23.21 -9.88 10.36
C ALA A 267 23.48 -10.98 11.41
N LEU A 268 24.23 -12.04 11.03
CA LEU A 268 24.66 -13.07 11.96
C LEU A 268 25.69 -12.55 12.96
N GLN A 269 26.68 -11.77 12.51
CA GLN A 269 27.67 -11.12 13.37
C GLN A 269 27.00 -10.20 14.40
N LEU A 270 26.14 -9.26 13.95
CA LEU A 270 25.43 -8.34 14.85
C LEU A 270 24.55 -9.07 15.89
N ARG A 271 24.04 -10.27 15.55
CA ARG A 271 23.28 -11.11 16.49
C ARG A 271 24.17 -11.78 17.52
N GLN A 272 25.37 -12.23 17.14
CA GLN A 272 26.35 -12.81 18.06
C GLN A 272 26.84 -11.74 19.05
N GLU A 273 27.25 -10.57 18.55
CA GLU A 273 27.67 -9.42 19.36
C GLU A 273 26.57 -9.01 20.38
N ALA A 274 25.31 -8.91 19.95
CA ALA A 274 24.20 -8.60 20.83
C ALA A 274 23.93 -9.70 21.89
N GLN A 275 24.14 -10.98 21.55
CA GLN A 275 24.02 -12.08 22.53
C GLN A 275 25.15 -12.07 23.56
N GLU A 276 26.38 -11.76 23.14
CA GLU A 276 27.53 -11.63 24.03
C GLU A 276 27.37 -10.44 24.97
N MET A 277 27.00 -9.25 24.46
CA MET A 277 26.73 -8.08 25.29
C MET A 277 25.62 -8.33 26.33
N ASN A 278 24.52 -9.00 25.93
CA ASN A 278 23.46 -9.35 26.88
C ASN A 278 23.93 -10.36 27.94
N ARG A 279 24.79 -11.31 27.58
CA ARG A 279 25.40 -12.25 28.54
C ARG A 279 26.33 -11.54 29.54
N HIS A 280 27.10 -10.55 29.07
CA HIS A 280 27.94 -9.72 29.93
C HIS A 280 27.12 -8.85 30.89
N ARG A 281 26.08 -8.13 30.40
CA ARG A 281 25.19 -7.34 31.26
C ARG A 281 24.49 -8.18 32.34
N LEU A 282 24.05 -9.39 31.99
CA LEU A 282 23.41 -10.32 32.93
C LEU A 282 24.41 -10.81 34.01
N ALA A 283 25.68 -10.97 33.67
CA ALA A 283 26.72 -11.37 34.64
C ALA A 283 27.10 -10.24 35.61
N GLU A 284 26.84 -8.97 35.26
CA GLU A 284 27.15 -7.79 36.08
C GLU A 284 25.99 -7.35 36.99
N ASN A 285 24.89 -8.11 37.06
CA ASN A 285 23.67 -7.79 37.86
C ASN A 285 23.13 -6.36 37.61
N LEU A 286 23.25 -5.87 36.37
CA LEU A 286 22.58 -4.66 35.94
C LEU A 286 21.10 -4.99 35.63
N ASP A 287 20.32 -5.09 36.70
CA ASP A 287 18.86 -4.99 36.64
C ASP A 287 18.49 -3.60 36.11
N ASP A 288 18.33 -3.45 34.80
CA ASP A 288 17.11 -2.86 34.24
C ASP A 288 17.04 -2.88 32.70
N ILE A 289 15.79 -2.92 32.21
CA ILE A 289 15.35 -2.85 30.81
C ILE A 289 15.78 -4.01 29.90
N GLN A 290 14.79 -4.88 29.56
CA GLN A 290 14.82 -5.69 28.34
C GLN A 290 14.75 -4.79 27.08
N ILE A 291 15.84 -4.11 26.76
CA ILE A 291 15.98 -3.48 25.45
C ILE A 291 16.06 -4.62 24.44
N LYS A 292 14.98 -4.85 23.68
CA LYS A 292 15.07 -5.54 22.40
C LYS A 292 15.97 -4.68 21.50
N GLU A 293 17.28 -4.91 21.57
CA GLU A 293 18.25 -4.14 20.81
C GLU A 293 17.92 -4.27 19.33
N LYS A 294 17.52 -3.14 18.76
CA LYS A 294 17.02 -3.07 17.40
C LYS A 294 18.20 -3.19 16.44
N ILE A 295 18.54 -4.43 16.10
CA ILE A 295 19.62 -4.77 15.18
C ILE A 295 19.45 -3.95 13.90
N THR A 296 20.38 -3.03 13.70
CA THR A 296 20.35 -2.05 12.61
C THR A 296 21.70 -2.07 11.93
N ILE A 297 21.69 -2.20 10.61
CA ILE A 297 22.93 -2.26 9.82
C ILE A 297 23.72 -0.95 9.97
N SER A 298 25.01 -1.09 10.31
CA SER A 298 25.93 0.03 10.54
C SER A 298 26.11 0.90 9.30
N LYS A 299 26.31 2.21 9.48
CA LYS A 299 26.56 3.14 8.35
C LYS A 299 27.79 2.73 7.52
N GLN A 300 28.83 2.22 8.18
CA GLN A 300 30.06 1.77 7.54
C GLN A 300 29.79 0.59 6.59
N PHE A 301 29.01 -0.40 7.01
CA PHE A 301 28.65 -1.54 6.14
C PHE A 301 27.83 -1.10 4.92
N LYS A 302 26.87 -0.17 5.09
CA LYS A 302 26.07 0.37 3.98
C LYS A 302 26.94 1.03 2.90
N GLU A 303 27.88 1.88 3.30
CA GLU A 303 28.74 2.63 2.38
C GLU A 303 29.88 1.79 1.80
N ASN A 304 30.52 0.92 2.59
CA ASN A 304 31.74 0.23 2.17
C ASN A 304 31.48 -1.13 1.49
N VAL A 305 30.35 -1.79 1.79
CA VAL A 305 30.03 -3.13 1.24
C VAL A 305 28.87 -3.04 0.26
N ILE A 306 27.71 -2.56 0.72
CA ILE A 306 26.49 -2.60 -0.10
C ILE A 306 26.51 -1.61 -1.25
N ARG A 307 26.92 -0.35 -1.00
CA ARG A 307 26.92 0.67 -2.04
C ARG A 307 27.79 0.30 -3.26
N PRO A 308 29.02 -0.25 -3.12
CA PRO A 308 29.78 -0.80 -4.24
C PRO A 308 29.06 -1.92 -4.99
N ILE A 309 28.44 -2.88 -4.27
CA ILE A 309 27.69 -3.98 -4.89
C ILE A 309 26.53 -3.44 -5.75
N LEU A 310 25.74 -2.52 -5.21
CA LEU A 310 24.61 -1.91 -5.94
C LEU A 310 25.10 -1.11 -7.17
N LYS A 311 26.21 -0.38 -7.05
CA LYS A 311 26.82 0.34 -8.18
C LYS A 311 27.27 -0.60 -9.29
N ALA A 312 27.98 -1.68 -8.94
CA ALA A 312 28.43 -2.70 -9.88
C ALA A 312 27.24 -3.40 -10.56
N HIS A 313 26.16 -3.63 -9.81
CA HIS A 313 24.95 -4.27 -10.31
C HIS A 313 24.16 -3.39 -11.30
N PHE A 314 23.73 -2.20 -10.86
CA PHE A 314 22.89 -1.32 -11.69
C PHE A 314 23.67 -0.55 -12.77
N ARG A 315 25.00 -0.45 -12.65
CA ARG A 315 25.92 0.21 -13.60
C ARG A 315 25.60 1.69 -13.90
N ARG A 316 24.74 2.31 -13.08
CA ARG A 316 24.24 3.68 -13.23
C ARG A 316 24.11 4.32 -11.85
N ASP A 317 25.07 5.18 -11.51
CA ASP A 317 25.11 5.86 -10.22
C ASP A 317 23.89 6.77 -9.99
N GLU A 318 23.35 7.36 -11.07
CA GLU A 318 22.17 8.23 -11.06
C GLU A 318 20.94 7.53 -10.45
N PHE A 319 20.75 6.24 -10.75
CA PHE A 319 19.62 5.44 -10.26
C PHE A 319 19.62 5.32 -8.73
N LEU A 320 20.80 5.18 -8.12
CA LEU A 320 20.94 5.15 -6.66
C LEU A 320 20.69 6.52 -6.02
N GLY A 321 20.91 7.61 -6.77
CA GLY A 321 20.61 8.98 -6.32
C GLY A 321 19.12 9.30 -6.23
N ARG A 322 18.25 8.49 -6.86
CA ARG A 322 16.79 8.69 -6.88
C ARG A 322 16.02 7.81 -5.90
N ILE A 323 16.72 6.93 -5.17
CA ILE A 323 16.12 6.12 -4.10
C ILE A 323 16.13 6.94 -2.81
N ASN A 324 14.96 7.19 -2.22
CA ASN A 324 14.87 7.97 -0.97
C ASN A 324 15.38 7.18 0.23
N GLU A 325 15.08 5.87 0.30
CA GLU A 325 15.46 5.00 1.41
C GLU A 325 15.82 3.59 0.94
N ILE A 326 17.01 3.11 1.34
CA ILE A 326 17.41 1.71 1.18
C ILE A 326 17.03 0.96 2.46
N VAL A 327 16.17 -0.04 2.30
CA VAL A 327 15.54 -0.80 3.38
C VAL A 327 16.15 -2.18 3.43
N TYR A 328 16.78 -2.50 4.55
CA TYR A 328 17.49 -3.76 4.75
C TYR A 328 16.64 -4.74 5.53
N PHE A 329 16.46 -5.92 4.96
CA PHE A 329 15.81 -7.04 5.61
C PHE A 329 16.86 -8.08 5.99
N LEU A 330 16.74 -8.62 7.19
CA LEU A 330 17.71 -9.57 7.75
C LEU A 330 17.15 -10.99 7.64
N PRO A 331 17.98 -12.05 7.53
CA PRO A 331 17.49 -13.42 7.67
C PRO A 331 16.76 -13.58 9.00
N PHE A 332 15.69 -14.39 9.09
CA PHE A 332 14.99 -14.60 10.36
C PHE A 332 15.88 -15.33 11.38
N CYS A 333 15.71 -15.05 12.68
CA CYS A 333 16.26 -15.89 13.75
C CYS A 333 15.25 -16.98 14.17
N ARG A 334 15.68 -18.00 14.94
CA ARG A 334 14.81 -19.12 15.37
C ARG A 334 13.52 -18.67 16.06
N SER A 335 13.54 -17.59 16.85
CA SER A 335 12.34 -17.07 17.51
C SER A 335 11.41 -16.30 16.57
N GLU A 336 11.95 -15.64 15.53
CA GLU A 336 11.14 -15.04 14.45
C GLU A 336 10.53 -16.14 13.56
N LEU A 337 11.29 -17.18 13.21
CA LEU A 337 10.79 -18.33 12.44
C LEU A 337 9.68 -19.08 13.22
N SER A 338 9.89 -19.37 14.50
CA SER A 338 8.88 -20.03 15.35
C SER A 338 7.59 -19.20 15.46
N GLN A 339 7.69 -17.87 15.56
CA GLN A 339 6.52 -16.97 15.50
C GLN A 339 5.83 -17.00 14.13
N LEU A 340 6.58 -17.08 13.04
CA LEU A 340 6.04 -17.17 11.67
C LEU A 340 5.30 -18.50 11.46
N VAL A 341 5.92 -19.62 11.79
CA VAL A 341 5.32 -20.97 11.77
C VAL A 341 4.04 -20.99 12.62
N SER A 342 4.08 -20.41 13.82
CA SER A 342 2.90 -20.32 14.70
C SER A 342 1.78 -19.51 14.07
N LYS A 343 2.06 -18.36 13.43
CA LYS A 343 1.03 -17.58 12.69
C LYS A 343 0.42 -18.39 11.54
N GLU A 344 1.23 -19.09 10.76
CA GLU A 344 0.77 -19.92 9.64
C GLU A 344 -0.09 -21.10 10.11
N LEU A 345 0.38 -21.89 11.09
CA LEU A 345 -0.41 -23.00 11.65
C LEU A 345 -1.75 -22.52 12.22
N ASN A 346 -1.77 -21.38 12.91
CA ASN A 346 -3.00 -20.75 13.39
C ASN A 346 -3.93 -20.29 12.26
N MET A 347 -3.39 -19.83 11.12
CA MET A 347 -4.19 -19.50 9.93
C MET A 347 -4.85 -20.75 9.34
N TRP A 348 -4.08 -21.83 9.19
CA TRP A 348 -4.59 -23.11 8.68
C TRP A 348 -5.59 -23.78 9.63
N ALA A 349 -5.35 -23.74 10.94
CA ALA A 349 -6.29 -24.23 11.95
C ALA A 349 -7.64 -23.50 11.91
N LYS A 350 -7.63 -22.17 11.81
CA LYS A 350 -8.87 -21.38 11.62
C LYS A 350 -9.61 -21.78 10.34
N LYS A 351 -8.90 -21.96 9.24
CA LYS A 351 -9.46 -22.34 7.93
C LYS A 351 -10.01 -23.77 7.91
N ALA A 352 -9.33 -24.71 8.57
CA ALA A 352 -9.77 -26.10 8.74
C ALA A 352 -11.06 -26.17 9.57
N LYS A 353 -11.10 -25.46 10.69
CA LYS A 353 -12.30 -25.36 11.54
C LYS A 353 -13.47 -24.71 10.81
N GLN A 354 -13.25 -23.59 10.10
CA GLN A 354 -14.32 -22.90 9.37
C GLN A 354 -14.93 -23.71 8.21
N ARG A 355 -14.14 -24.57 7.54
CA ARG A 355 -14.59 -25.30 6.35
C ARG A 355 -15.03 -26.74 6.62
N HIS A 356 -14.47 -27.37 7.64
CA HIS A 356 -14.58 -28.81 7.87
C HIS A 356 -14.81 -29.19 9.34
N ASP A 357 -14.93 -28.19 10.24
CA ASP A 357 -15.00 -28.34 11.71
C ASP A 357 -13.85 -29.17 12.33
N ILE A 358 -12.73 -29.26 11.61
CA ILE A 358 -11.52 -29.94 12.09
C ILE A 358 -10.76 -29.00 13.03
N THR A 359 -10.59 -29.41 14.28
CA THR A 359 -9.70 -28.74 15.24
C THR A 359 -8.30 -29.32 15.11
N LEU A 360 -7.34 -28.50 14.70
CA LEU A 360 -5.92 -28.86 14.66
C LEU A 360 -5.26 -28.49 15.99
N LEU A 361 -4.45 -29.42 16.51
CA LEU A 361 -3.58 -29.26 17.67
C LEU A 361 -2.18 -29.77 17.28
N TRP A 362 -1.13 -29.22 17.90
CA TRP A 362 0.25 -29.62 17.63
C TRP A 362 1.11 -29.42 18.89
N ASP A 363 2.08 -30.31 19.08
CA ASP A 363 3.02 -30.26 20.19
C ASP A 363 4.21 -29.32 19.88
N CYS A 364 4.98 -28.99 20.92
CA CYS A 364 6.19 -28.16 20.78
C CYS A 364 7.23 -28.79 19.83
N GLU A 365 7.34 -30.13 19.81
CA GLU A 365 8.26 -30.83 18.90
C GLU A 365 7.92 -30.57 17.42
N VAL A 366 6.62 -30.50 17.08
CA VAL A 366 6.16 -30.16 15.72
C VAL A 366 6.55 -28.71 15.37
N MET A 367 6.46 -27.79 16.33
CA MET A 367 6.91 -26.40 16.16
C MET A 367 8.41 -26.31 15.91
N ASP A 368 9.23 -27.06 16.67
CA ASP A 368 10.69 -27.06 16.51
C ASP A 368 11.10 -27.66 15.16
N VAL A 369 10.57 -28.82 14.77
CA VAL A 369 10.85 -29.44 13.46
C VAL A 369 10.50 -28.50 12.30
N LEU A 370 9.30 -27.90 12.30
CA LEU A 370 8.89 -26.94 11.27
C LEU A 370 9.69 -25.61 11.28
N THR A 371 10.37 -25.31 12.38
CA THR A 371 11.24 -24.13 12.51
C THR A 371 12.67 -24.41 12.03
N GLU A 372 13.12 -25.65 12.11
CA GLU A 372 14.46 -26.08 11.66
C GLU A 372 14.53 -26.38 10.16
N GLY A 373 13.44 -26.91 9.55
CA GLY A 373 13.28 -27.08 8.10
C GLY A 373 13.15 -28.52 7.63
#